data_AF-A0A7X1ZNA9-F1
#
_entry.id   AF-A0A7X1ZNA9-F1
#
_cell.length_a   1.000
_cell.length_b   1.000
_cell.length_c   1.000
_cell.angle_alpha   90.00
_cell.angle_beta   90.00
_cell.angle_gamma   90.00
#
_symmetry.space_group_name_H-M   'P 1'
#
loop_
_entity.id
_entity.type
_entity.pdbx_description
1 polymer ?
#
loop_
_entity_poly.entity_id
_entity_poly.type
_entity_poly.pdbx_seq_one_letter_code
_entity_poly.pdbx_strand_id
1 'polypeptide(L)'
;IFYYTAVGRTDFRELVKDLAKEFKMRIEMRQVGVRDEAKMIGGLGVCGRQLCCFSFMKDFKPVTIQRAKKQKIVINPTKISGLCGRLMCCLAFEKESRGRMYAEEKAEEDK
;
A
#
# COMPACT_ATOMS: atom_id res chain seq x y z
N ILE A 1 -12.78 10.44 -15.69
CA ILE A 1 -12.95 10.00 -14.28
C ILE A 1 -11.79 10.59 -13.49
N PHE A 2 -12.07 11.22 -12.35
CA PHE A 2 -11.06 11.75 -11.43
C PHE A 2 -11.05 10.89 -10.16
N TYR A 3 -9.86 10.46 -9.75
CA TYR A 3 -9.68 9.73 -8.51
C TYR A 3 -9.32 10.69 -7.38
N TYR A 4 -9.88 10.47 -6.19
CA TYR A 4 -9.56 11.28 -5.01
C TYR A 4 -9.54 10.44 -3.74
N THR A 5 -8.83 10.92 -2.73
CA THR A 5 -8.78 10.31 -1.40
C THR A 5 -9.22 11.33 -0.35
N ALA A 6 -10.11 10.92 0.54
CA ALA A 6 -10.65 11.75 1.61
C ALA A 6 -10.99 10.85 2.81
N VAL A 7 -10.86 11.40 4.03
CA VAL A 7 -11.23 10.70 5.28
C VAL A 7 -12.75 10.65 5.47
N GLY A 8 -13.46 11.66 4.98
CA GLY A 8 -14.91 11.79 5.11
C GLY A 8 -15.60 12.14 3.79
N ARG A 9 -16.91 12.40 3.87
CA ARG A 9 -17.72 12.81 2.72
C ARG A 9 -17.30 14.22 2.29
N THR A 10 -16.94 14.37 1.02
CA THR A 10 -16.55 15.66 0.42
C THR A 10 -17.60 16.07 -0.61
N ASP A 11 -18.01 17.34 -0.60
CA ASP A 11 -18.96 17.89 -1.57
C ASP A 11 -18.19 18.49 -2.75
N PHE A 12 -18.40 17.93 -3.95
CA PHE A 12 -17.76 18.38 -5.19
C PHE A 12 -18.74 19.05 -6.15
N ARG A 13 -19.96 19.41 -5.72
CA ARG A 13 -21.00 19.92 -6.63
C ARG A 13 -20.56 21.13 -7.46
N GLU A 14 -19.87 22.08 -6.85
CA GLU A 14 -19.35 23.27 -7.56
C GLU A 14 -18.18 22.91 -8.48
N LEU A 15 -17.17 22.19 -7.95
CA LEU A 15 -16.00 21.76 -8.74
C LEU A 15 -16.40 20.92 -9.96
N VAL A 16 -17.37 20.01 -9.83
CA VAL A 16 -17.86 19.20 -10.94
C VAL A 16 -18.53 20.06 -12.02
N LYS A 17 -19.25 21.13 -11.64
CA LYS A 17 -19.84 22.06 -12.61
C LYS A 17 -18.76 22.81 -13.37
N ASP A 18 -17.73 23.30 -12.67
CA ASP A 18 -16.63 24.03 -13.29
C ASP A 18 -15.84 23.15 -14.26
N LEU A 19 -15.49 21.93 -13.83
CA LEU A 19 -14.80 20.95 -14.68
C LEU A 19 -15.66 20.52 -15.88
N ALA A 20 -16.97 20.30 -15.68
CA ALA A 20 -17.86 19.93 -16.79
C ALA A 20 -17.98 21.05 -17.83
N LYS A 21 -17.98 22.32 -17.38
CA LYS A 21 -18.01 23.50 -18.26
C LYS A 21 -16.72 23.63 -19.06
N GLU A 22 -15.58 23.42 -18.43
CA GLU A 22 -14.26 23.52 -19.06
C GLU A 22 -14.02 22.38 -20.07
N PHE A 23 -14.18 21.13 -19.62
CA PHE A 23 -13.86 19.96 -20.43
C PHE A 23 -14.99 19.51 -21.37
N LYS A 24 -16.21 20.06 -21.23
CA LYS A 24 -17.41 19.69 -22.01
C LYS A 24 -17.68 18.18 -22.04
N MET A 25 -17.39 17.50 -20.94
CA MET A 25 -17.48 16.06 -20.79
C MET A 25 -18.17 15.69 -19.48
N ARG A 26 -18.73 14.47 -19.40
CA ARG A 26 -19.26 13.93 -18.16
C ARG A 26 -18.12 13.69 -17.17
N ILE A 27 -18.12 14.44 -16.08
CA ILE A 27 -17.16 14.29 -15.00
C ILE A 27 -17.69 13.27 -13.99
N GLU A 28 -16.84 12.32 -13.61
CA GLU A 28 -17.12 11.32 -12.58
C GLU A 28 -16.01 11.41 -11.53
N MET A 29 -16.41 11.58 -10.27
CA MET A 29 -15.51 11.62 -9.12
C MET A 29 -15.54 10.26 -8.44
N ARG A 30 -14.40 9.58 -8.33
CA ARG A 30 -14.27 8.25 -7.73
C ARG A 30 -13.35 8.29 -6.53
N GLN A 31 -13.90 7.95 -5.36
CA GLN A 31 -13.09 7.84 -4.15
C GLN A 31 -12.25 6.56 -4.20
N VAL A 32 -10.98 6.67 -3.85
CA VAL A 32 -10.05 5.55 -3.71
C VAL A 32 -9.39 5.58 -2.34
N GLY A 33 -9.08 4.40 -1.81
CA GLY A 33 -8.40 4.29 -0.52
C GLY A 33 -6.93 4.67 -0.60
N VAL A 34 -6.33 5.04 0.54
CA VAL A 34 -4.90 5.42 0.66
C VAL A 34 -3.91 4.42 0.05
N ARG A 35 -4.25 3.12 0.05
CA ARG A 35 -3.42 2.09 -0.59
C ARG A 35 -3.53 2.11 -2.10
N ASP A 36 -4.73 2.33 -2.62
CA ASP A 36 -4.96 2.39 -4.07
C ASP A 36 -4.35 3.66 -4.64
N GLU A 37 -4.40 4.77 -3.91
CA GLU A 37 -3.66 6.00 -4.21
C GLU A 37 -2.15 5.71 -4.32
N ALA A 38 -1.54 5.12 -3.29
CA ALA A 38 -0.12 4.74 -3.33
C ALA A 38 0.20 3.73 -4.45
N LYS A 39 -0.75 2.88 -4.81
CA LYS A 39 -0.63 1.94 -5.94
C LYS A 39 -0.79 2.64 -7.29
N MET A 40 -1.54 3.73 -7.42
CA MET A 40 -1.67 4.46 -8.67
C MET A 40 -0.45 5.35 -8.92
N ILE A 41 0.02 6.02 -7.86
CA ILE A 41 1.18 6.92 -7.92
C ILE A 41 2.49 6.12 -8.00
N GLY A 42 2.58 4.99 -7.30
CA GLY A 42 3.81 4.23 -7.16
C GLY A 42 4.78 4.88 -6.16
N GLY A 43 6.07 4.60 -6.33
CA GLY A 43 7.14 5.09 -5.45
C GLY A 43 8.05 3.99 -4.90
N LEU A 44 8.94 4.36 -3.99
CA LEU A 44 9.92 3.46 -3.39
C LEU A 44 9.56 3.14 -1.94
N GLY A 45 9.53 1.85 -1.60
CA GLY A 45 9.41 1.40 -0.22
C GLY A 45 10.69 1.64 0.58
N VAL A 46 10.60 1.44 1.89
CA VAL A 46 11.75 1.56 2.81
C VAL A 46 12.90 0.59 2.50
N CYS A 47 12.65 -0.43 1.68
CA CYS A 47 13.65 -1.37 1.17
C CYS A 47 14.39 -0.85 -0.09
N GLY A 48 14.08 0.35 -0.57
CA GLY A 48 14.66 0.94 -1.78
C GLY A 48 14.09 0.39 -3.10
N ARG A 49 13.14 -0.56 -3.05
CA ARG A 49 12.47 -1.12 -4.23
C ARG A 49 11.13 -0.43 -4.49
N GLN A 50 10.60 -0.59 -5.70
CA GLN A 50 9.24 -0.16 -6.01
C GLN A 50 8.20 -0.74 -5.03
N LEU A 51 7.12 0.01 -4.80
CA LEU A 51 6.04 -0.44 -3.93
C LEU A 51 5.49 -1.80 -4.37
N CYS A 52 5.42 -2.76 -3.43
CA CYS A 52 4.89 -4.10 -3.66
C CYS A 52 3.49 -4.05 -4.32
N CYS A 53 2.62 -3.11 -3.88
CA CYS A 53 1.26 -2.92 -4.41
C CYS A 53 1.20 -2.34 -5.83
N PHE A 54 2.22 -1.58 -6.24
CA PHE A 54 2.37 -1.05 -7.60
C PHE A 54 2.86 -2.15 -8.54
N SER A 55 3.94 -2.83 -8.14
CA SER A 55 4.67 -3.81 -8.94
C SER A 55 3.88 -5.10 -9.17
N PHE A 56 4.00 -6.09 -8.27
CA PHE A 56 3.49 -7.45 -8.51
C PHE A 56 2.29 -7.83 -7.64
N MET A 57 2.13 -7.20 -6.47
CA MET A 57 1.12 -7.60 -5.50
C MET A 57 -0.20 -6.91 -5.79
N LYS A 58 -1.19 -7.65 -6.29
CA LYS A 58 -2.53 -7.13 -6.59
C LYS A 58 -3.57 -7.50 -5.53
N ASP A 59 -3.36 -8.60 -4.81
CA ASP A 59 -4.23 -9.06 -3.74
C ASP A 59 -3.55 -8.90 -2.37
N PHE A 60 -4.30 -8.47 -1.37
CA PHE A 60 -3.78 -8.09 -0.06
C PHE A 60 -4.54 -8.75 1.08
N LYS A 61 -3.89 -9.74 1.71
CA LYS A 61 -4.34 -10.27 2.99
C LYS A 61 -4.12 -9.23 4.10
N PRO A 62 -5.02 -9.11 5.09
CA PRO A 62 -4.78 -8.30 6.27
C PRO A 62 -3.45 -8.65 6.94
N VAL A 63 -2.70 -7.63 7.31
CA VAL A 63 -1.39 -7.78 7.96
C VAL A 63 -1.57 -7.48 9.44
N THR A 64 -1.02 -8.34 10.30
CA THR A 64 -1.02 -8.16 11.75
C THR A 64 0.38 -7.85 12.25
N ILE A 65 0.47 -7.11 13.36
CA ILE A 65 1.75 -6.74 14.00
C ILE A 65 2.55 -7.98 14.39
N GLN A 66 1.86 -9.09 14.74
CA GLN A 66 2.50 -10.37 15.05
C GLN A 66 3.41 -10.87 13.91
N ARG A 67 3.09 -10.58 12.64
CA ARG A 67 3.94 -10.97 11.49
C ARG A 67 5.27 -10.22 11.49
N ALA A 68 5.26 -8.92 11.81
CA ALA A 68 6.48 -8.13 11.93
C ALA A 68 7.37 -8.65 13.07
N LYS A 69 6.77 -9.01 14.21
CA LYS A 69 7.49 -9.60 15.35
C LYS A 69 8.16 -10.93 14.99
N LYS A 70 7.46 -11.81 14.26
CA LYS A 70 8.04 -13.09 13.80
C LYS A 70 9.21 -12.91 12.83
N GLN A 71 9.20 -11.84 12.04
CA GLN A 71 10.30 -11.50 11.12
C GLN A 71 11.41 -10.67 11.79
N LYS A 72 11.42 -10.58 13.13
CA LYS A 72 12.41 -9.84 13.94
C LYS A 72 12.53 -8.36 13.52
N ILE A 73 11.46 -7.77 12.97
CA ILE A 73 11.43 -6.34 12.63
C ILE A 73 11.10 -5.55 13.89
N VAL A 74 11.85 -4.49 14.15
CA VAL A 74 11.59 -3.55 15.24
C VAL A 74 10.16 -3.01 15.08
N ILE A 75 9.35 -3.16 16.13
CA ILE A 75 7.95 -2.72 16.15
C ILE A 75 7.89 -1.21 16.40
N ASN A 76 8.41 -0.45 15.43
CA ASN A 76 8.21 1.00 15.35
C ASN A 76 7.20 1.25 14.22
N PRO A 77 6.07 1.95 14.48
CA PRO A 77 5.05 2.26 13.47
C PRO A 77 5.61 2.81 12.16
N THR A 78 6.64 3.65 12.22
CA THR A 78 7.31 4.22 11.04
C THR A 78 8.08 3.19 10.22
N LYS A 79 8.60 2.13 10.87
CA LYS A 79 9.39 1.07 10.23
C LYS A 79 8.55 -0.09 9.70
N ILE A 80 7.32 -0.27 10.21
CA ILE A 80 6.41 -1.37 9.80
C ILE A 80 5.28 -0.91 8.86
N SER A 81 5.11 0.41 8.69
CA SER A 81 4.11 1.00 7.79
C SER A 81 4.71 1.28 6.42
N GLY A 82 3.93 1.02 5.36
CA GLY A 82 4.28 1.45 4.01
C GLY A 82 3.95 2.92 3.78
N LEU A 83 4.30 3.43 2.59
CA LEU A 83 3.99 4.81 2.18
C LEU A 83 2.50 5.16 2.24
N CYS A 84 1.62 4.18 2.07
CA CYS A 84 0.17 4.34 2.22
C CYS A 84 -0.32 4.51 3.68
N GLY A 85 0.58 4.57 4.66
CA GLY A 85 0.24 4.70 6.09
C GLY A 85 -0.32 3.43 6.75
N ARG A 86 -0.49 2.34 6.00
CA ARG A 86 -0.89 1.02 6.53
C ARG A 86 0.29 0.09 6.67
N LEU A 87 0.14 -0.98 7.46
CA LEU A 87 1.14 -2.04 7.58
C LEU A 87 1.59 -2.56 6.21
N MET A 88 2.91 -2.78 6.09
CA MET A 88 3.55 -3.23 4.85
C MET A 88 2.97 -4.56 4.36
N CYS A 89 2.46 -4.57 3.13
CA CYS A 89 1.91 -5.76 2.49
C CYS A 89 2.98 -6.85 2.24
N CYS A 90 4.24 -6.46 2.08
CA CYS A 90 5.36 -7.37 1.87
C CYS A 90 5.59 -8.28 3.11
N LEU A 91 5.21 -7.86 4.32
CA LEU A 91 5.25 -8.70 5.54
C LEU A 91 4.37 -9.95 5.41
N ALA A 92 3.24 -9.85 4.70
CA ALA A 92 2.40 -11.00 4.46
C ALA A 92 3.01 -11.94 3.44
N PHE A 93 3.52 -11.38 2.35
CA PHE A 93 4.13 -12.11 1.24
C PHE A 93 5.37 -12.88 1.67
N GLU A 94 6.31 -12.24 2.37
CA GLU A 94 7.58 -12.86 2.77
C GLU A 94 7.39 -14.05 3.73
N LYS A 95 6.29 -14.08 4.49
CA LYS A 95 5.94 -15.25 5.30
C LYS A 95 5.52 -16.43 4.42
N GLU A 96 4.81 -16.16 3.33
CA GLU A 96 4.25 -17.19 2.44
C GLU A 96 5.31 -17.69 1.45
N SER A 97 6.12 -16.78 0.89
CA SER A 97 7.25 -17.10 0.00
C SER A 97 8.55 -17.45 0.73
N ARG A 98 8.53 -17.49 2.08
CA ARG A 98 9.69 -17.67 2.98
C ARG A 98 10.87 -16.74 2.67
N GLY A 99 10.69 -15.62 1.96
CA GLY A 99 11.80 -14.82 1.40
C GLY A 99 12.90 -14.41 2.40
N ARG A 100 12.54 -13.70 3.48
CA ARG A 100 13.51 -13.33 4.54
C ARG A 100 13.78 -14.45 5.56
N MET A 101 12.88 -15.41 5.67
CA MET A 101 12.94 -16.49 6.67
C MET A 101 13.78 -17.69 6.19
N TYR A 102 13.88 -17.90 4.87
CA TYR A 102 14.73 -18.94 4.27
C TYR A 102 16.20 -18.78 4.65
N ALA A 103 16.69 -17.54 4.79
CA ALA A 103 18.06 -17.30 5.20
C ALA A 103 18.32 -17.75 6.65
N GLU A 104 17.29 -17.74 7.52
CA GLU A 104 17.42 -18.16 8.91
C GLU A 104 17.23 -19.67 9.08
N GLU A 105 16.21 -20.27 8.44
CA GLU A 105 15.99 -21.73 8.49
C GLU A 105 17.20 -22.50 7.95
N LYS A 106 17.82 -22.02 6.86
CA LYS A 106 19.03 -22.64 6.30
C LYS A 106 20.25 -22.49 7.22
N ALA A 107 20.36 -21.38 7.95
CA ALA A 107 21.45 -21.16 8.90
C ALA A 107 21.29 -21.96 10.22
N GLU A 108 20.08 -22.39 10.55
CA GLU A 108 19.81 -23.35 11.64
C GLU A 108 19.98 -24.81 11.18
N GLU A 109 19.68 -25.14 9.92
CA GLU A 109 19.93 -26.48 9.35
C GLU A 109 21.42 -26.73 9.03
N ASP A 110 22.20 -25.70 8.69
CA ASP A 110 23.65 -25.79 8.44
C ASP A 110 24.50 -25.80 9.74
N LYS A 111 23.88 -25.99 10.92
CA LYS A 111 24.52 -26.00 12.24
C LYS A 111 24.35 -27.34 12.96
#